data_AF-A0A4C1Y5T1-F1
#
_entry.id   AF-A0A4C1Y5T1-F1
#
_cell.length_a   1.000
_cell.length_b   1.000
_cell.length_c   1.000
_cell.angle_alpha   90.00
_cell.angle_beta   90.00
_cell.angle_gamma   90.00
#
_symmetry.space_group_name_H-M   'P 1'
#
loop_
_entity.id
_entity.type
_entity.pdbx_description
1 polymer ?
#
loop_
_entity_poly.entity_id
_entity_poly.type
_entity_poly.pdbx_seq_one_letter_code
_entity_poly.pdbx_strand_id
1 'polypeptide(L)'
;MPLSLCHMDGTINKTDKSALMRDLEKKIESTEPESTDVLIIDGYFCPSIKDTEHGLRENVKSTDFRISGLQQVRPSDFAKELKNIKFKDALVKFIINNWSEQDMAHIIANKIININHDMCYEYSVKGGFVIQTINEDLTCQEHEEADTKIVYHVCQMKQRGQVTIRCSDTDILIIMLGNMEFVESVVQISMDVGVGNSRRYIDVSRLYETLGSTLAKSLPAFHAMTGCDYNPALYRKGKKRPLTMLKNSKRYQEAFGDLGSYTSDSDKVFPVLEEFTCRLYNEKKINNVDLARLNIFSKTYKIKNDAASTTLNLQLSNYDACNLPPCKTELEKHLLRTKYIAQVWSNAHTKTPTELNPADCGWYEDEGRFQFSWFSGNQLPELSNVILDDKSSSTTEEDVEDLPSDVESDFEDDDSESDSD
;
A
#
# COMPACT_ATOMS: atom_id res chain seq x y z
N MET A 1 -13.30 16.07 5.19
CA MET A 1 -12.26 15.08 4.94
C MET A 1 -11.45 14.87 6.22
N PRO A 2 -11.02 13.65 6.55
CA PRO A 2 -10.26 13.34 7.76
C PRO A 2 -8.82 13.87 7.68
N LEU A 3 -8.49 14.91 8.44
CA LEU A 3 -7.14 15.50 8.47
C LEU A 3 -6.06 14.53 8.98
N SER A 4 -6.47 13.48 9.72
CA SER A 4 -5.58 12.39 10.12
C SER A 4 -5.14 11.50 8.95
N LEU A 5 -5.78 11.59 7.78
CA LEU A 5 -5.54 10.76 6.60
C LEU A 5 -5.27 11.56 5.31
N CYS A 6 -5.58 12.85 5.28
CA CYS A 6 -5.35 13.70 4.11
C CYS A 6 -5.03 15.14 4.50
N HIS A 7 -4.36 15.84 3.59
CA HIS A 7 -4.11 17.27 3.67
C HIS A 7 -5.37 18.07 3.33
N MET A 8 -5.35 19.39 3.63
CA MET A 8 -6.51 20.26 3.36
C MET A 8 -6.87 20.39 1.88
N ASP A 9 -5.91 20.15 0.98
CA ASP A 9 -6.11 20.13 -0.47
C ASP A 9 -6.70 18.80 -0.98
N GLY A 10 -6.96 17.84 -0.08
CA GLY A 10 -7.51 16.52 -0.39
C GLY A 10 -6.48 15.48 -0.79
N THR A 11 -5.20 15.83 -0.88
CA THR A 11 -4.13 14.87 -1.11
C THR A 11 -3.93 13.96 0.10
N ILE A 12 -3.57 12.71 -0.16
CA ILE A 12 -3.44 11.69 0.87
C ILE A 12 -2.16 11.91 1.68
N ASN A 13 -2.22 11.66 2.99
CA ASN A 13 -0.99 11.61 3.79
C ASN A 13 -0.11 10.47 3.28
N LYS A 14 1.18 10.72 3.04
CA LYS A 14 2.15 9.72 2.60
C LYS A 14 3.10 9.34 3.74
N THR A 15 3.69 8.15 3.62
CA THR A 15 4.81 7.68 4.44
C THR A 15 5.85 7.11 3.50
N ASP A 16 7.12 7.08 3.92
CA ASP A 16 8.17 6.40 3.16
C ASP A 16 7.82 4.90 3.02
N LYS A 17 7.50 4.49 1.79
CA LYS A 17 7.18 3.10 1.45
C LYS A 17 8.36 2.16 1.69
N SER A 18 9.57 2.62 1.36
CA SER A 18 10.81 1.85 1.45
C SER A 18 11.26 1.61 2.90
N ALA A 19 10.65 2.29 3.88
CA ALA A 19 10.98 2.09 5.29
C ALA A 19 10.83 0.63 5.73
N LEU A 20 9.81 -0.08 5.26
CA LEU A 20 9.62 -1.50 5.59
C LEU A 20 10.74 -2.35 5.01
N MET A 21 11.01 -2.19 3.71
CA MET A 21 12.06 -2.90 3.01
C MET A 21 13.41 -2.71 3.72
N ARG A 22 13.79 -1.47 4.02
CA ARG A 22 15.05 -1.18 4.75
C ARG A 22 15.10 -1.82 6.14
N ASP A 23 13.98 -1.90 6.86
CA ASP A 23 13.93 -2.54 8.18
C ASP A 23 13.92 -4.08 8.12
N LEU A 24 13.51 -4.67 7.00
CA LEU A 24 13.54 -6.12 6.76
C LEU A 24 14.89 -6.57 6.18
N GLU A 25 15.46 -5.80 5.25
CA GLU A 25 16.74 -6.05 4.55
C GLU A 25 17.96 -6.10 5.46
N LYS A 26 17.97 -5.37 6.59
CA LYS A 26 19.08 -5.28 7.57
C LYS A 26 19.60 -6.63 8.11
N LYS A 27 19.03 -7.75 7.65
CA LYS A 27 19.30 -9.10 8.14
C LYS A 27 19.98 -10.02 7.12
N ILE A 28 19.98 -9.71 5.81
CA ILE A 28 20.44 -10.66 4.79
C ILE A 28 20.94 -9.93 3.53
N GLU A 29 22.16 -10.24 3.10
CA GLU A 29 22.69 -9.92 1.77
C GLU A 29 22.93 -11.20 0.98
N SER A 30 22.79 -11.15 -0.34
CA SER A 30 23.05 -12.27 -1.25
C SER A 30 23.83 -11.87 -2.50
N THR A 31 24.19 -12.87 -3.31
CA THR A 31 25.05 -12.73 -4.49
C THR A 31 24.26 -12.62 -5.80
N GLU A 32 24.90 -12.00 -6.80
CA GLU A 32 24.35 -11.68 -8.12
C GLU A 32 23.93 -12.93 -8.95
N PRO A 33 22.77 -12.88 -9.62
CA PRO A 33 22.30 -13.92 -10.54
C PRO A 33 22.68 -13.64 -12.00
N GLU A 34 22.69 -14.70 -12.82
CA GLU A 34 23.35 -14.72 -14.13
C GLU A 34 22.46 -14.35 -15.35
N SER A 35 21.12 -14.29 -15.24
CA SER A 35 20.26 -13.85 -16.36
C SER A 35 18.83 -13.47 -15.97
N THR A 36 18.15 -12.70 -16.85
CA THR A 36 16.73 -12.35 -16.77
C THR A 36 15.98 -12.92 -17.98
N ASP A 37 14.85 -13.58 -17.73
CA ASP A 37 14.11 -14.35 -18.76
C ASP A 37 12.61 -13.94 -18.89
N VAL A 38 12.10 -13.05 -18.04
CA VAL A 38 10.69 -12.64 -18.03
C VAL A 38 10.55 -11.11 -17.91
N LEU A 39 9.66 -10.51 -18.72
CA LEU A 39 9.28 -9.10 -18.66
C LEU A 39 7.78 -8.98 -18.32
N ILE A 40 7.44 -8.29 -17.24
CA ILE A 40 6.06 -8.14 -16.77
C ILE A 40 5.70 -6.66 -16.73
N ILE A 41 4.50 -6.33 -17.20
CA ILE A 41 4.06 -4.97 -17.43
C ILE A 41 2.67 -4.74 -16.81
N ASP A 42 2.48 -3.56 -16.23
CA ASP A 42 1.19 -3.10 -15.69
C ASP A 42 0.06 -3.22 -16.74
N GLY A 43 -1.12 -3.62 -16.28
CA GLY A 43 -2.38 -3.36 -16.96
C GLY A 43 -2.86 -1.94 -16.67
N TYR A 44 -3.55 -1.33 -17.64
CA TYR A 44 -4.10 0.01 -17.50
C TYR A 44 -5.62 -0.07 -17.53
N PHE A 45 -6.24 -0.22 -16.36
CA PHE A 45 -7.69 -0.30 -16.20
C PHE A 45 -8.36 1.07 -16.10
N CYS A 46 -9.65 1.11 -16.41
CA CYS A 46 -10.51 2.27 -16.21
C CYS A 46 -11.93 1.79 -15.86
N PRO A 47 -12.49 2.15 -14.68
CA PRO A 47 -11.86 2.90 -13.59
C PRO A 47 -10.77 2.08 -12.87
N SER A 48 -9.85 2.76 -12.18
CA SER A 48 -8.74 2.15 -11.43
C SER A 48 -8.70 2.65 -9.99
N ILE A 49 -8.37 1.78 -9.03
CA ILE A 49 -8.15 2.22 -7.64
C ILE A 49 -6.94 3.17 -7.51
N LYS A 50 -6.10 3.30 -8.55
CA LYS A 50 -5.00 4.27 -8.65
C LYS A 50 -5.43 5.61 -9.21
N ASP A 51 -6.69 5.81 -9.58
CA ASP A 51 -7.14 7.05 -10.22
C ASP A 51 -6.80 8.31 -9.41
N THR A 52 -6.83 8.21 -8.08
CA THR A 52 -6.42 9.32 -7.20
C THR A 52 -4.93 9.65 -7.35
N GLU A 53 -4.04 8.64 -7.36
CA GLU A 53 -2.60 8.83 -7.54
C GLU A 53 -2.24 9.19 -9.00
N HIS A 54 -2.98 8.67 -9.98
CA HIS A 54 -2.86 9.06 -11.39
C HIS A 54 -3.25 10.53 -11.60
N GLY A 55 -4.32 10.99 -10.95
CA GLY A 55 -4.75 12.40 -11.01
C GLY A 55 -3.69 13.38 -10.51
N LEU A 56 -2.88 13.00 -9.51
CA LEU A 56 -1.74 13.81 -9.05
C LEU A 56 -0.60 13.90 -10.08
N ARG A 57 -0.49 12.91 -10.96
CA ARG A 57 0.53 12.84 -12.02
C ARG A 57 0.06 13.54 -13.31
N GLU A 58 -1.24 13.80 -13.45
CA GLU A 58 -1.83 14.36 -14.65
C GLU A 58 -1.72 15.89 -14.72
N ASN A 59 -0.86 16.33 -15.65
CA ASN A 59 -0.96 17.60 -16.36
C ASN A 59 -1.08 17.38 -17.89
N VAL A 60 -1.35 16.15 -18.34
CA VAL A 60 -1.23 15.77 -19.75
C VAL A 60 -2.57 15.26 -20.28
N LYS A 61 -3.16 16.03 -21.20
CA LYS A 61 -4.33 15.61 -21.98
C LYS A 61 -4.04 14.26 -22.63
N SER A 62 -4.98 13.33 -22.50
CA SER A 62 -4.97 11.98 -23.08
C SER A 62 -5.10 12.03 -24.62
N THR A 63 -4.06 12.50 -25.31
CA THR A 63 -3.96 12.45 -26.77
C THR A 63 -3.59 11.04 -27.21
N ASP A 64 -4.29 10.54 -28.23
CA ASP A 64 -3.95 9.25 -28.84
C ASP A 64 -2.51 9.26 -29.35
N PHE A 65 -1.78 8.19 -29.06
CA PHE A 65 -0.40 8.02 -29.48
C PHE A 65 -0.26 6.71 -30.25
N ARG A 66 0.47 6.76 -31.38
CA ARG A 66 0.76 5.58 -32.19
C ARG A 66 2.25 5.51 -32.49
N ILE A 67 2.84 4.34 -32.27
CA ILE A 67 4.22 4.07 -32.67
C ILE A 67 4.22 3.52 -34.10
N SER A 68 4.91 4.18 -35.01
CA SER A 68 4.96 3.86 -36.44
C SER A 68 5.95 2.74 -36.79
N GLY A 69 6.91 2.43 -35.90
CA GLY A 69 7.88 1.35 -36.07
C GLY A 69 9.27 1.71 -35.54
N LEU A 70 10.24 0.80 -35.74
CA LEU A 70 11.62 0.90 -35.23
C LEU A 70 12.38 2.19 -35.61
N GLN A 71 12.05 2.77 -36.77
CA GLN A 71 12.69 3.98 -37.28
C GLN A 71 12.10 5.28 -36.70
N GLN A 72 11.07 5.18 -35.86
CA GLN A 72 10.49 6.36 -35.24
C GLN A 72 11.49 7.00 -34.29
N VAL A 73 11.71 8.31 -34.48
CA VAL A 73 12.52 9.11 -33.55
C VAL A 73 11.83 9.13 -32.19
N ARG A 74 12.58 8.78 -31.14
CA ARG A 74 12.11 8.85 -29.76
C ARG A 74 11.62 10.26 -29.46
N PRO A 75 10.50 10.43 -28.73
CA PRO A 75 10.10 11.73 -28.20
C PRO A 75 11.27 12.44 -27.50
N SER A 76 11.39 13.75 -27.73
CA SER A 76 12.48 14.56 -27.15
C SER A 76 12.44 14.55 -25.63
N ASP A 77 11.24 14.52 -25.05
CA ASP A 77 11.00 14.34 -23.61
C ASP A 77 10.29 13.01 -23.36
N PHE A 78 11.08 11.93 -23.38
CA PHE A 78 10.57 10.58 -23.17
C PHE A 78 9.98 10.39 -21.76
N ALA A 79 10.52 11.07 -20.75
CA ALA A 79 10.03 10.97 -19.37
C ALA A 79 8.61 11.54 -19.23
N LYS A 80 8.30 12.62 -19.93
CA LYS A 80 6.95 13.17 -20.01
C LYS A 80 5.98 12.23 -20.73
N GLU A 81 6.39 11.66 -21.86
CA GLU A 81 5.53 10.71 -22.61
C GLU A 81 5.26 9.43 -21.81
N LEU A 82 6.22 8.96 -21.01
CA LEU A 82 6.00 7.85 -20.08
C LEU A 82 4.94 8.16 -19.00
N LYS A 83 4.49 9.40 -18.81
CA LYS A 83 3.34 9.71 -17.93
C LYS A 83 2.00 9.54 -18.65
N ASN A 84 1.98 9.47 -19.98
CA ASN A 84 0.78 9.28 -20.77
C ASN A 84 0.42 7.78 -20.88
N ILE A 85 -0.72 7.39 -20.33
CA ILE A 85 -1.21 6.00 -20.35
C ILE A 85 -1.34 5.46 -21.78
N LYS A 86 -1.83 6.27 -22.73
CA LYS A 86 -1.97 5.86 -24.14
C LYS A 86 -0.62 5.63 -24.81
N PHE A 87 0.40 6.42 -24.45
CA PHE A 87 1.76 6.19 -24.91
C PHE A 87 2.31 4.88 -24.35
N LYS A 88 2.11 4.62 -23.05
CA LYS A 88 2.53 3.36 -22.43
C LYS A 88 1.89 2.15 -23.13
N ASP A 89 0.58 2.15 -23.31
CA ASP A 89 -0.13 1.06 -24.02
C ASP A 89 0.39 0.86 -25.45
N ALA A 90 0.61 1.95 -26.20
CA ALA A 90 1.21 1.87 -27.53
C ALA A 90 2.65 1.30 -27.51
N LEU A 91 3.45 1.67 -26.51
CA LEU A 91 4.81 1.17 -26.32
C LEU A 91 4.82 -0.33 -26.02
N VAL A 92 3.92 -0.80 -25.16
CA VAL A 92 3.81 -2.23 -24.82
C VAL A 92 3.41 -3.05 -26.05
N LYS A 93 2.39 -2.59 -26.80
CA LYS A 93 1.96 -3.24 -28.05
C LYS A 93 3.08 -3.25 -29.08
N PHE A 94 3.87 -2.18 -29.18
CA PHE A 94 5.04 -2.14 -30.05
C PHE A 94 6.08 -3.19 -29.63
N ILE A 95 6.40 -3.30 -28.33
CA ILE A 95 7.35 -4.29 -27.81
C ILE A 95 6.84 -5.71 -28.12
N ILE A 96 5.60 -6.05 -27.79
CA ILE A 96 4.99 -7.36 -28.07
C ILE A 96 5.15 -7.74 -29.55
N ASN A 97 4.82 -6.81 -30.46
CA ASN A 97 4.93 -7.07 -31.89
C ASN A 97 6.40 -7.18 -32.34
N ASN A 98 7.28 -6.30 -31.86
CA ASN A 98 8.68 -6.30 -32.25
C ASN A 98 9.41 -7.58 -31.82
N TRP A 99 9.09 -8.14 -30.66
CA TRP A 99 9.68 -9.41 -30.18
C TRP A 99 9.29 -10.63 -31.03
N SER A 100 8.25 -10.54 -31.87
CA SER A 100 7.86 -11.57 -32.83
C SER A 100 8.63 -11.49 -34.17
N GLU A 101 9.40 -10.43 -34.40
CA GLU A 101 10.19 -10.26 -35.62
C GLU A 101 11.35 -11.27 -35.67
N GLN A 102 11.67 -11.76 -36.87
CA GLN A 102 12.69 -12.78 -37.05
C GLN A 102 14.10 -12.29 -36.70
N ASP A 103 14.34 -10.98 -36.78
CA ASP A 103 15.57 -10.35 -36.34
C ASP A 103 15.84 -10.58 -34.85
N MET A 104 14.82 -10.87 -34.03
CA MET A 104 14.98 -11.15 -32.60
C MET A 104 15.47 -12.58 -32.30
N ALA A 105 15.55 -13.46 -33.31
CA ALA A 105 15.95 -14.86 -33.12
C ALA A 105 17.34 -15.01 -32.46
N HIS A 106 18.28 -14.12 -32.79
CA HIS A 106 19.62 -14.15 -32.21
C HIS A 106 19.66 -13.70 -30.74
N ILE A 107 18.72 -12.85 -30.33
CA ILE A 107 18.59 -12.35 -28.95
C ILE A 107 17.90 -13.39 -28.07
N ILE A 108 16.79 -13.96 -28.57
CA ILE A 108 16.05 -15.01 -27.87
C ILE A 108 16.90 -16.28 -27.77
N ALA A 109 17.58 -16.65 -28.85
CA ALA A 109 18.48 -17.80 -28.91
C ALA A 109 17.83 -19.09 -28.36
N ASN A 110 18.34 -19.62 -27.26
CA ASN A 110 17.84 -20.82 -26.59
C ASN A 110 16.94 -20.53 -25.38
N LYS A 111 16.56 -19.27 -25.17
CA LYS A 111 15.72 -18.83 -24.05
C LYS A 111 14.25 -18.90 -24.42
N ILE A 112 13.42 -18.91 -23.39
CA ILE A 112 11.99 -18.66 -23.48
C ILE A 112 11.77 -17.30 -22.86
N ILE A 113 11.24 -16.36 -23.65
CA ILE A 113 10.94 -15.01 -23.17
C ILE A 113 9.43 -14.90 -23.01
N ASN A 114 8.99 -14.47 -21.83
CA ASN A 114 7.59 -14.20 -21.55
C ASN A 114 7.37 -12.70 -21.38
N ILE A 115 6.39 -12.14 -22.08
CA ILE A 115 5.93 -10.76 -21.93
C ILE A 115 4.48 -10.80 -21.48
N ASN A 116 4.20 -10.33 -20.27
CA ASN A 116 2.85 -10.32 -19.72
C ASN A 116 2.29 -8.89 -19.66
N HIS A 117 1.16 -8.68 -20.34
CA HIS A 117 0.38 -7.43 -20.33
C HIS A 117 -1.11 -7.77 -20.22
N ASP A 118 -1.82 -7.83 -21.34
CA ASP A 118 -3.21 -8.27 -21.49
C ASP A 118 -3.30 -9.79 -21.66
N MET A 119 -2.30 -10.38 -22.31
CA MET A 119 -2.06 -11.82 -22.35
C MET A 119 -0.59 -12.09 -21.99
N CYS A 120 -0.26 -13.35 -21.68
CA CYS A 120 1.13 -13.78 -21.62
C CYS A 120 1.61 -14.24 -22.99
N TYR A 121 2.46 -13.44 -23.64
CA TYR A 121 3.09 -13.77 -24.92
C TYR A 121 4.42 -14.47 -24.67
N GLU A 122 4.53 -15.71 -25.13
CA GLU A 122 5.73 -16.53 -25.03
C GLU A 122 6.46 -16.53 -26.39
N TYR A 123 7.77 -16.26 -26.36
CA TYR A 123 8.64 -16.24 -27.53
C TYR A 123 9.73 -17.29 -27.38
N SER A 124 9.91 -18.10 -28.43
CA SER A 124 10.98 -19.11 -28.52
C SER A 124 11.49 -19.20 -29.95
N VAL A 125 12.70 -19.74 -30.15
CA VAL A 125 13.25 -19.97 -31.50
C VAL A 125 13.22 -21.46 -31.83
N LYS A 126 12.54 -21.83 -32.93
CA LYS A 126 12.56 -23.21 -33.46
C LYS A 126 12.95 -23.17 -34.93
N GLY A 127 13.97 -23.96 -35.30
CA GLY A 127 14.48 -23.99 -36.68
C GLY A 127 15.04 -22.65 -37.18
N GLY A 128 15.50 -21.78 -36.27
CA GLY A 128 16.00 -20.44 -36.60
C GLY A 128 14.90 -19.37 -36.74
N PHE A 129 13.63 -19.72 -36.58
CA PHE A 129 12.51 -18.78 -36.64
C PHE A 129 11.95 -18.50 -35.26
N VAL A 130 11.61 -17.24 -35.01
CA VAL A 130 10.87 -16.83 -33.81
C VAL A 130 9.43 -17.31 -33.91
N ILE A 131 8.99 -18.02 -32.88
CA ILE A 131 7.62 -18.46 -32.68
C ILE A 131 7.06 -17.73 -31.48
N GLN A 132 5.92 -17.07 -31.70
CA GLN A 132 5.11 -16.45 -30.66
C GLN A 132 3.89 -17.33 -30.38
N THR A 133 3.63 -17.61 -29.10
CA THR A 133 2.44 -18.32 -28.63
C THR A 133 1.85 -17.59 -27.43
N ILE A 134 0.57 -17.84 -27.14
CA ILE A 134 -0.08 -17.35 -25.92
C ILE A 134 0.01 -18.45 -24.85
N ASN A 135 0.53 -18.09 -23.68
CA ASN A 135 0.55 -18.95 -22.52
C ASN A 135 -0.66 -18.64 -21.63
N GLU A 136 -1.75 -19.37 -21.84
CA GLU A 136 -3.01 -19.17 -21.11
C GLU A 136 -2.89 -19.41 -19.61
N ASP A 137 -1.95 -20.25 -19.18
CA ASP A 137 -1.71 -20.53 -17.77
C ASP A 137 -1.07 -19.32 -17.08
N LEU A 138 -0.21 -18.58 -17.77
CA LEU A 138 0.45 -17.38 -17.23
C LEU A 138 -0.31 -16.07 -17.50
N THR A 139 -1.37 -16.11 -18.32
CA THR A 139 -2.27 -14.96 -18.51
C THR A 139 -3.04 -14.66 -17.21
N CYS A 140 -2.94 -13.42 -16.74
CA CYS A 140 -3.48 -12.93 -15.47
C CYS A 140 -4.13 -11.55 -15.63
N GLN A 141 -5.22 -11.49 -16.40
CA GLN A 141 -5.90 -10.25 -16.80
C GLN A 141 -6.51 -9.44 -15.66
N GLU A 142 -6.79 -10.06 -14.53
CA GLU A 142 -7.41 -9.38 -13.38
C GLU A 142 -6.37 -8.73 -12.45
N HIS A 143 -5.08 -8.90 -12.76
CA HIS A 143 -4.01 -8.21 -12.07
C HIS A 143 -3.74 -6.86 -12.75
N GLU A 144 -3.95 -5.77 -12.03
CA GLU A 144 -3.64 -4.43 -12.52
C GLU A 144 -2.13 -4.18 -12.57
N GLU A 145 -1.41 -4.42 -11.48
CA GLU A 145 0.01 -4.07 -11.38
C GLU A 145 0.94 -5.20 -11.79
N ALA A 146 2.09 -4.83 -12.34
CA ALA A 146 3.20 -5.73 -12.56
C ALA A 146 3.62 -6.44 -11.26
N ASP A 147 3.52 -5.79 -10.10
CA ASP A 147 3.92 -6.38 -8.81
C ASP A 147 3.15 -7.68 -8.52
N THR A 148 1.81 -7.67 -8.64
CA THR A 148 1.02 -8.88 -8.39
C THR A 148 1.13 -9.89 -9.53
N LYS A 149 1.30 -9.44 -10.78
CA LYS A 149 1.60 -10.33 -11.92
C LYS A 149 2.93 -11.07 -11.74
N ILE A 150 3.97 -10.40 -11.26
CA ILE A 150 5.26 -11.02 -10.95
C ILE A 150 5.07 -12.13 -9.93
N VAL A 151 4.38 -11.86 -8.83
CA VAL A 151 4.12 -12.89 -7.81
C VAL A 151 3.32 -14.06 -8.37
N TYR A 152 2.31 -13.80 -9.21
CA TYR A 152 1.53 -14.85 -9.87
C TYR A 152 2.43 -15.79 -10.67
N HIS A 153 3.29 -15.24 -11.53
CA HIS A 153 4.24 -16.00 -12.36
C HIS A 153 5.18 -16.86 -11.52
N VAL A 154 5.74 -16.27 -10.46
CA VAL A 154 6.67 -16.97 -9.56
C VAL A 154 5.97 -18.15 -8.86
N CYS A 155 4.73 -17.97 -8.40
CA CYS A 155 3.95 -19.04 -7.76
C CYS A 155 3.54 -20.16 -8.72
N GLN A 156 3.48 -19.90 -10.04
CA GLN A 156 3.20 -20.94 -11.04
C GLN A 156 4.42 -21.82 -11.36
N MET A 157 5.63 -21.45 -10.91
CA MET A 157 6.82 -22.24 -11.17
C MET A 157 6.81 -23.55 -10.37
N LYS A 158 6.74 -24.68 -11.07
CA LYS A 158 6.71 -26.04 -10.47
C LYS A 158 8.03 -26.79 -10.49
N GLN A 159 9.03 -26.24 -11.17
CA GLN A 159 10.34 -26.88 -11.32
C GLN A 159 11.37 -26.19 -10.43
N ARG A 160 12.38 -26.95 -10.01
CA ARG A 160 13.53 -26.40 -9.28
C ARG A 160 14.19 -25.30 -10.11
N GLY A 161 14.34 -24.12 -9.52
CA GLY A 161 14.90 -22.97 -10.20
C GLY A 161 15.29 -21.86 -9.24
N GLN A 162 16.12 -20.95 -9.73
CA GLN A 162 16.42 -19.68 -9.07
C GLN A 162 15.72 -18.56 -9.82
N VAL A 163 14.96 -17.77 -9.09
CA VAL A 163 14.22 -16.62 -9.62
C VAL A 163 14.89 -15.35 -9.11
N THR A 164 15.11 -14.42 -10.03
CA THR A 164 15.53 -13.06 -9.70
C THR A 164 14.48 -12.09 -10.17
N ILE A 165 13.88 -11.37 -9.23
CA ILE A 165 12.93 -10.31 -9.51
C ILE A 165 13.71 -9.00 -9.58
N ARG A 166 13.74 -8.37 -10.76
CA ARG A 166 14.33 -7.04 -10.96
C ARG A 166 13.23 -5.99 -10.91
N CYS A 167 13.24 -5.17 -9.87
CA CYS A 167 12.25 -4.10 -9.67
C CYS A 167 12.87 -2.90 -8.94
N SER A 168 12.22 -1.75 -9.07
CA SER A 168 12.49 -0.58 -8.23
C SER A 168 11.41 -0.35 -7.16
N ASP A 169 10.22 -0.91 -7.36
CA ASP A 169 9.14 -0.80 -6.38
C ASP A 169 9.43 -1.66 -5.14
N THR A 170 9.03 -1.15 -3.99
CA THR A 170 9.18 -1.82 -2.70
C THR A 170 7.98 -2.68 -2.34
N ASP A 171 6.84 -2.45 -2.99
CA ASP A 171 5.58 -3.13 -2.70
C ASP A 171 5.68 -4.63 -3.06
N ILE A 172 6.35 -4.98 -4.16
CA ILE A 172 6.61 -6.36 -4.57
C ILE A 172 7.33 -7.22 -3.52
N LEU A 173 8.27 -6.68 -2.73
CA LEU A 173 8.91 -7.47 -1.67
C LEU A 173 7.87 -7.92 -0.63
N ILE A 174 6.98 -7.00 -0.25
CA ILE A 174 5.93 -7.24 0.74
C ILE A 174 4.90 -8.24 0.20
N ILE A 175 4.48 -8.07 -1.06
CA ILE A 175 3.52 -8.97 -1.72
C ILE A 175 4.13 -10.36 -1.88
N MET A 176 5.39 -10.46 -2.32
CA MET A 176 6.09 -11.73 -2.47
C MET A 176 6.21 -12.46 -1.13
N LEU A 177 6.66 -11.78 -0.06
CA LEU A 177 6.75 -12.36 1.29
C LEU A 177 5.40 -12.91 1.76
N GLY A 178 4.30 -12.19 1.50
CA GLY A 178 2.94 -12.63 1.84
C GLY A 178 2.47 -13.89 1.10
N ASN A 179 3.05 -14.18 -0.07
CA ASN A 179 2.68 -15.31 -0.94
C ASN A 179 3.71 -16.45 -0.96
N MET A 180 4.82 -16.34 -0.20
CA MET A 180 5.87 -17.37 -0.16
C MET A 180 5.36 -18.76 0.23
N GLU A 181 4.25 -18.87 0.97
CA GLU A 181 3.64 -20.17 1.30
C GLU A 181 3.09 -20.93 0.09
N PHE A 182 2.86 -20.25 -1.03
CA PHE A 182 2.34 -20.83 -2.28
C PHE A 182 3.44 -21.12 -3.31
N VAL A 183 4.69 -20.76 -3.00
CA VAL A 183 5.85 -21.06 -3.83
C VAL A 183 6.34 -22.47 -3.50
N GLU A 184 6.67 -23.26 -4.53
CA GLU A 184 7.27 -24.57 -4.33
C GLU A 184 8.62 -24.45 -3.61
N SER A 185 8.87 -25.27 -2.59
CA SER A 185 10.07 -25.21 -1.73
C SER A 185 11.40 -25.40 -2.48
N VAL A 186 11.34 -25.94 -3.70
CA VAL A 186 12.50 -26.12 -4.59
C VAL A 186 12.87 -24.86 -5.38
N VAL A 187 12.06 -23.81 -5.31
CA VAL A 187 12.28 -22.52 -5.98
C VAL A 187 12.93 -21.56 -4.97
N GLN A 188 14.04 -20.96 -5.36
CA GLN A 188 14.74 -19.95 -4.57
C GLN A 188 14.51 -18.58 -5.18
N ILE A 189 14.08 -17.61 -4.36
CA ILE A 189 13.68 -16.29 -4.82
C ILE A 189 14.63 -15.24 -4.26
N SER A 190 15.14 -14.41 -5.15
CA SER A 190 15.93 -13.23 -4.83
C SER A 190 15.38 -12.00 -5.54
N MET A 191 15.63 -10.83 -4.99
CA MET A 191 15.33 -9.54 -5.60
C MET A 191 16.61 -8.78 -5.89
N ASP A 192 16.69 -8.18 -7.07
CA ASP A 192 17.74 -7.26 -7.49
C ASP A 192 17.16 -5.85 -7.52
N VAL A 193 17.56 -5.02 -6.56
CA VAL A 193 16.98 -3.68 -6.35
C VAL A 193 18.07 -2.61 -6.41
N GLY A 194 17.67 -1.35 -6.68
CA GLY A 194 18.62 -0.23 -6.80
C GLY A 194 19.43 -0.22 -8.10
N VAL A 195 20.24 0.80 -8.31
CA VAL A 195 21.04 1.00 -9.54
C VAL A 195 22.44 1.52 -9.21
N GLY A 196 23.44 1.15 -10.01
CA GLY A 196 24.82 1.58 -9.80
C GLY A 196 25.32 1.19 -8.40
N ASN A 197 25.85 2.15 -7.64
CA ASN A 197 26.40 1.91 -6.30
C ASN A 197 25.35 1.57 -5.24
N SER A 198 24.05 1.78 -5.52
CA SER A 198 22.97 1.39 -4.62
C SER A 198 22.33 0.04 -4.99
N ARG A 199 22.84 -0.64 -6.03
CA ARG A 199 22.35 -1.96 -6.43
C ARG A 199 22.66 -2.98 -5.33
N ARG A 200 21.66 -3.76 -4.93
CA ARG A 200 21.78 -4.77 -3.88
C ARG A 200 20.85 -5.95 -4.14
N TYR A 201 21.20 -7.10 -3.58
CA TYR A 201 20.43 -8.33 -3.69
C TYR A 201 19.83 -8.73 -2.35
N ILE A 202 18.55 -9.11 -2.39
CA ILE A 202 17.79 -9.55 -1.23
C ILE A 202 17.41 -11.01 -1.46
N ASP A 203 17.84 -11.89 -0.58
CA ASP A 203 17.36 -13.27 -0.54
C ASP A 203 15.99 -13.31 0.15
N VAL A 204 14.93 -13.36 -0.66
CA VAL A 204 13.55 -13.33 -0.20
C VAL A 204 13.18 -14.66 0.47
N SER A 205 13.69 -15.78 -0.05
CA SER A 205 13.49 -17.11 0.52
C SER A 205 13.99 -17.17 1.96
N ARG A 206 15.23 -16.76 2.21
CA ARG A 206 15.82 -16.73 3.55
C ARG A 206 15.18 -15.69 4.46
N LEU A 207 14.74 -14.56 3.90
CA LEU A 207 14.00 -13.54 4.66
C LEU A 207 12.67 -14.09 5.16
N TYR A 208 11.93 -14.81 4.32
CA TYR A 208 10.70 -15.48 4.71
C TYR A 208 10.91 -16.49 5.84
N GLU A 209 11.95 -17.34 5.74
CA GLU A 209 12.33 -18.27 6.81
C GLU A 209 12.59 -17.56 8.14
N THR A 210 13.22 -16.38 8.10
CA THR A 210 13.55 -15.58 9.28
C THR A 210 12.33 -14.91 9.90
N LEU A 211 11.38 -14.46 9.08
CA LEU A 211 10.17 -13.77 9.54
C LEU A 211 9.11 -14.76 10.05
N GLY A 212 9.03 -15.93 9.44
CA GLY A 212 7.98 -16.92 9.68
C GLY A 212 6.67 -16.58 8.96
N SER A 213 5.87 -17.62 8.72
CA SER A 213 4.66 -17.55 7.88
C SER A 213 3.63 -16.56 8.41
N THR A 214 3.38 -16.54 9.72
CA THR A 214 2.34 -15.68 10.33
C THR A 214 2.66 -14.19 10.15
N LEU A 215 3.91 -13.79 10.41
CA LEU A 215 4.33 -12.41 10.21
C LEU A 215 4.34 -12.05 8.73
N ALA A 216 4.91 -12.89 7.86
CA ALA A 216 4.97 -12.65 6.42
C ALA A 216 3.57 -12.45 5.81
N LYS A 217 2.62 -13.33 6.15
CA LYS A 217 1.21 -13.25 5.72
C LYS A 217 0.50 -11.97 6.17
N SER A 218 0.93 -11.38 7.28
CA SER A 218 0.36 -10.13 7.80
C SER A 218 0.87 -8.87 7.09
N LEU A 219 2.02 -8.96 6.40
CA LEU A 219 2.70 -7.79 5.84
C LEU A 219 1.90 -7.06 4.74
N PRO A 220 1.20 -7.73 3.80
CA PRO A 220 0.42 -7.03 2.77
C PRO A 220 -0.64 -6.10 3.36
N ALA A 221 -1.48 -6.62 4.25
CA ALA A 221 -2.52 -5.83 4.91
C ALA A 221 -1.94 -4.74 5.81
N PHE A 222 -0.86 -5.05 6.54
CA PHE A 222 -0.16 -4.06 7.37
C PHE A 222 0.40 -2.90 6.53
N HIS A 223 1.00 -3.21 5.39
CA HIS A 223 1.57 -2.20 4.49
C HIS A 223 0.48 -1.30 3.91
N ALA A 224 -0.64 -1.89 3.48
CA ALA A 224 -1.81 -1.16 3.00
C ALA A 224 -2.45 -0.27 4.09
N MET A 225 -2.53 -0.74 5.34
CA MET A 225 -3.14 0.04 6.43
C MET A 225 -2.27 1.22 6.86
N THR A 226 -0.95 1.04 6.88
CA THR A 226 0.01 2.05 7.34
C THR A 226 0.40 3.07 6.27
N GLY A 227 -0.15 2.93 5.06
CA GLY A 227 -0.01 3.88 3.96
C GLY A 227 0.71 3.28 2.75
N CYS A 228 0.06 3.31 1.59
CA CYS A 228 0.61 2.96 0.28
C CYS A 228 0.04 3.90 -0.78
N ASP A 229 0.24 3.63 -2.08
CA ASP A 229 -0.32 4.49 -3.14
C ASP A 229 -1.86 4.49 -3.18
N TYR A 230 -2.47 3.45 -2.60
CA TYR A 230 -3.90 3.19 -2.66
C TYR A 230 -4.68 3.64 -1.43
N ASN A 231 -3.98 3.88 -0.32
CA ASN A 231 -4.61 4.10 0.98
C ASN A 231 -3.69 5.00 1.82
N PRO A 232 -4.22 6.05 2.45
CA PRO A 232 -3.41 7.04 3.15
C PRO A 232 -2.62 6.49 4.34
N ALA A 233 -1.50 7.13 4.64
CA ALA A 233 -0.87 6.98 5.94
C ALA A 233 -1.69 7.72 7.02
N LEU A 234 -1.61 7.24 8.25
CA LEU A 234 -2.04 8.04 9.40
C LEU A 234 -1.03 9.16 9.63
N TYR A 235 -1.49 10.39 9.87
CA TYR A 235 -0.64 11.57 10.00
C TYR A 235 0.47 11.38 11.04
N ARG A 236 1.72 11.59 10.61
CA ARG A 236 2.94 11.38 11.42
C ARG A 236 3.05 9.99 12.06
N LYS A 237 2.41 8.96 11.50
CA LYS A 237 2.55 7.56 11.91
C LYS A 237 3.31 6.77 10.84
N GLY A 238 4.64 6.93 10.82
CA GLY A 238 5.51 6.15 9.94
C GLY A 238 5.50 4.64 10.28
N LYS A 239 6.09 3.80 9.42
CA LYS A 239 5.95 2.33 9.48
C LYS A 239 6.76 1.61 10.57
N LYS A 240 7.86 2.20 11.06
CA LYS A 240 8.83 1.56 11.98
C LYS A 240 8.21 1.12 13.32
N ARG A 241 7.51 2.04 13.99
CA ARG A 241 6.82 1.76 15.27
C ARG A 241 5.66 0.76 15.10
N PRO A 242 4.71 0.96 14.15
CA PRO A 242 3.67 -0.03 13.85
C PRO A 242 4.25 -1.43 13.56
N LEU A 243 5.34 -1.53 12.81
CA LEU A 243 5.99 -2.82 12.50
C LEU A 243 6.53 -3.50 13.76
N THR A 244 7.10 -2.73 14.68
CA THR A 244 7.56 -3.24 15.97
C THR A 244 6.39 -3.80 16.79
N MET A 245 5.25 -3.11 16.78
CA MET A 245 4.02 -3.58 17.44
C MET A 245 3.50 -4.88 16.80
N LEU A 246 3.53 -4.97 15.47
CA LEU A 246 3.12 -6.18 14.73
C LEU A 246 4.03 -7.38 15.05
N LYS A 247 5.36 -7.18 15.01
CA LYS A 247 6.34 -8.23 15.32
C LYS A 247 6.14 -8.84 16.71
N ASN A 248 5.68 -8.04 17.68
CA ASN A 248 5.52 -8.45 19.07
C ASN A 248 4.11 -8.97 19.43
N SER A 249 3.18 -9.05 18.48
CA SER A 249 1.79 -9.44 18.74
C SER A 249 1.27 -10.41 17.70
N LYS A 250 1.18 -11.70 18.07
CA LYS A 250 0.58 -12.73 17.21
C LYS A 250 -0.88 -12.42 16.87
N ARG A 251 -1.64 -11.87 17.82
CA ARG A 251 -3.03 -11.43 17.60
C ARG A 251 -3.13 -10.37 16.49
N TYR A 252 -2.19 -9.44 16.42
CA TYR A 252 -2.18 -8.46 15.32
C TYR A 252 -1.75 -9.11 14.01
N GLN A 253 -0.75 -10.00 14.01
CA GLN A 253 -0.34 -10.73 12.81
C GLN A 253 -1.51 -11.55 12.23
N GLU A 254 -2.23 -12.27 13.08
CA GLU A 254 -3.43 -13.04 12.69
C GLU A 254 -4.51 -12.11 12.12
N ALA A 255 -4.85 -11.02 12.81
CA ALA A 255 -5.86 -10.07 12.33
C ALA A 255 -5.51 -9.45 10.96
N PHE A 256 -4.25 -9.04 10.77
CA PHE A 256 -3.79 -8.52 9.47
C PHE A 256 -3.75 -9.61 8.39
N GLY A 257 -3.30 -10.83 8.72
CA GLY A 257 -3.28 -11.95 7.78
C GLY A 257 -4.69 -12.38 7.35
N ASP A 258 -5.64 -12.41 8.28
CA ASP A 258 -7.04 -12.74 8.03
C ASP A 258 -7.76 -11.66 7.21
N LEU A 259 -7.32 -10.40 7.29
CA LEU A 259 -7.90 -9.30 6.50
C LEU A 259 -7.75 -9.52 4.98
N GLY A 260 -6.64 -10.13 4.55
CA GLY A 260 -6.38 -10.46 3.14
C GLY A 260 -7.02 -11.77 2.66
N SER A 261 -7.71 -12.52 3.52
CA SER A 261 -8.40 -13.76 3.13
C SER A 261 -9.71 -13.48 2.41
N TYR A 262 -10.11 -14.34 1.46
CA TYR A 262 -11.46 -14.31 0.87
C TYR A 262 -12.56 -14.50 1.93
N THR A 263 -12.28 -15.27 2.98
CA THR A 263 -13.22 -15.59 4.07
C THR A 263 -13.14 -14.62 5.25
N SER A 264 -12.49 -13.46 5.06
CA SER A 264 -12.28 -12.48 6.12
C SER A 264 -13.59 -11.98 6.74
N ASP A 265 -13.70 -12.14 8.06
CA ASP A 265 -14.82 -11.66 8.86
C ASP A 265 -14.48 -10.27 9.46
N SER A 266 -14.99 -9.23 8.80
CA SER A 266 -14.70 -7.84 9.17
C SER A 266 -15.20 -7.50 10.57
N ASP A 267 -16.29 -8.11 11.05
CA ASP A 267 -16.83 -7.86 12.40
C ASP A 267 -15.88 -8.36 13.50
N LYS A 268 -15.06 -9.36 13.21
CA LYS A 268 -14.03 -9.87 14.13
C LYS A 268 -12.71 -9.14 13.98
N VAL A 269 -12.30 -8.84 12.75
CA VAL A 269 -10.99 -8.28 12.46
C VAL A 269 -10.94 -6.77 12.77
N PHE A 270 -11.97 -6.00 12.40
CA PHE A 270 -11.94 -4.54 12.54
C PHE A 270 -11.77 -4.06 13.99
N PRO A 271 -12.42 -4.65 15.01
CA PRO A 271 -12.17 -4.27 16.41
C PRO A 271 -10.71 -4.45 16.85
N VAL A 272 -10.01 -5.46 16.32
CA VAL A 272 -8.59 -5.70 16.62
C VAL A 272 -7.71 -4.62 15.97
N LEU A 273 -8.06 -4.20 14.75
CA LEU A 273 -7.34 -3.14 14.03
C LEU A 273 -7.68 -1.73 14.55
N GLU A 274 -8.89 -1.52 15.10
CA GLU A 274 -9.27 -0.33 15.85
C GLU A 274 -8.45 -0.20 17.13
N GLU A 275 -8.30 -1.30 17.88
CA GLU A 275 -7.40 -1.37 19.02
C GLU A 275 -5.95 -1.05 18.62
N PHE A 276 -5.44 -1.68 17.56
CA PHE A 276 -4.10 -1.41 17.03
C PHE A 276 -3.92 0.09 16.72
N THR A 277 -4.92 0.72 16.10
CA THR A 277 -4.93 2.16 15.82
C THR A 277 -4.86 2.97 17.12
N CYS A 278 -5.65 2.65 18.15
CA CYS A 278 -5.56 3.33 19.44
C CYS A 278 -4.14 3.25 20.04
N ARG A 279 -3.49 2.08 19.95
CA ARG A 279 -2.10 1.90 20.41
C ARG A 279 -1.10 2.73 19.61
N LEU A 280 -1.33 2.99 18.31
CA LEU A 280 -0.49 3.90 17.51
C LEU A 280 -0.54 5.35 18.02
N TYR A 281 -1.66 5.76 18.60
CA TYR A 281 -1.86 7.07 19.21
C TYR A 281 -1.55 7.10 20.71
N ASN A 282 -0.72 6.16 21.21
CA ASN A 282 -0.32 6.06 22.61
C ASN A 282 -1.44 5.75 23.62
N GLU A 283 -2.64 5.39 23.17
CA GLU A 283 -3.74 5.05 24.06
C GLU A 283 -3.70 3.56 24.42
N LYS A 284 -3.08 3.22 25.56
CA LYS A 284 -2.81 1.83 25.98
C LYS A 284 -4.02 1.09 26.58
N LYS A 285 -5.03 1.82 27.06
CA LYS A 285 -6.20 1.25 27.77
C LYS A 285 -7.52 1.44 27.02
N ILE A 286 -7.50 2.18 25.91
CA ILE A 286 -8.69 2.50 25.12
C ILE A 286 -8.60 1.71 23.81
N ASN A 287 -9.68 1.04 23.44
CA ASN A 287 -9.75 0.21 22.23
C ASN A 287 -10.70 0.79 21.17
N ASN A 288 -11.34 1.92 21.47
CA ASN A 288 -12.24 2.59 20.57
C ASN A 288 -11.65 3.96 20.16
N VAL A 289 -11.61 4.24 18.86
CA VAL A 289 -10.94 5.44 18.36
C VAL A 289 -11.67 6.73 18.72
N ASP A 290 -13.00 6.71 18.85
CA ASP A 290 -13.74 7.91 19.27
C ASP A 290 -13.45 8.28 20.73
N LEU A 291 -13.38 7.29 21.63
CA LEU A 291 -12.92 7.49 23.00
C LEU A 291 -11.46 7.93 23.05
N ALA A 292 -10.61 7.37 22.19
CA ALA A 292 -9.20 7.77 22.11
C ALA A 292 -9.07 9.23 21.63
N ARG A 293 -9.84 9.63 20.62
CA ARG A 293 -9.94 11.00 20.13
C ARG A 293 -10.34 11.96 21.24
N LEU A 294 -11.42 11.64 21.97
CA LEU A 294 -11.87 12.45 23.10
C LEU A 294 -10.80 12.55 24.18
N ASN A 295 -10.14 11.45 24.53
CA ASN A 295 -9.09 11.45 25.55
C ASN A 295 -7.87 12.30 25.14
N ILE A 296 -7.41 12.16 23.89
CA ILE A 296 -6.28 12.95 23.35
C ILE A 296 -6.66 14.42 23.29
N PHE A 297 -7.88 14.73 22.84
CA PHE A 297 -8.40 16.08 22.85
C PHE A 297 -8.41 16.67 24.26
N SER A 298 -8.99 16.00 25.25
CA SER A 298 -9.06 16.48 26.64
C SER A 298 -7.69 16.62 27.31
N LYS A 299 -6.72 15.74 27.02
CA LYS A 299 -5.35 15.85 27.54
C LYS A 299 -4.61 17.05 26.95
N THR A 300 -4.78 17.26 25.65
CA THR A 300 -4.10 18.35 24.92
C THR A 300 -4.74 19.70 25.25
N TYR A 301 -6.06 19.69 25.33
CA TYR A 301 -6.89 20.80 25.72
C TYR A 301 -7.07 20.78 27.24
N LYS A 302 -6.04 21.20 27.98
CA LYS A 302 -6.14 21.44 29.42
C LYS A 302 -7.21 22.50 29.67
N ILE A 303 -8.48 22.11 29.75
CA ILE A 303 -9.54 22.96 30.28
C ILE A 303 -9.12 23.24 31.71
N LYS A 304 -8.53 24.42 31.96
CA LYS A 304 -8.33 24.88 33.32
C LYS A 304 -9.73 24.99 33.90
N ASN A 305 -10.02 24.21 34.93
CA ASN A 305 -11.23 24.31 35.74
C ASN A 305 -11.21 25.63 36.56
N ASP A 306 -10.99 26.76 35.90
CA ASP A 306 -11.34 28.04 36.47
C ASP A 306 -12.85 28.18 36.27
N ALA A 307 -13.60 28.28 37.37
CA ALA A 307 -15.05 28.42 37.41
C ALA A 307 -15.61 29.62 36.60
N ALA A 308 -14.75 30.41 35.95
CA ALA A 308 -15.07 31.51 35.06
C ALA A 308 -14.97 31.18 33.56
N SER A 309 -14.47 30.01 33.15
CA SER A 309 -14.40 29.59 31.74
C SER A 309 -15.72 28.98 31.26
N THR A 310 -16.82 29.72 31.37
CA THR A 310 -18.13 29.39 30.77
C THR A 310 -18.25 29.85 29.31
N THR A 311 -17.14 30.28 28.70
CA THR A 311 -17.14 30.74 27.31
C THR A 311 -16.16 29.95 26.47
N LEU A 312 -16.61 29.55 25.28
CA LEU A 312 -15.84 29.02 24.13
C LEU A 312 -14.70 29.95 23.66
N ASN A 313 -14.30 30.96 24.46
CA ASN A 313 -13.16 31.84 24.23
C ASN A 313 -11.87 31.20 24.71
N LEU A 314 -11.65 29.97 24.30
CA LEU A 314 -10.38 29.29 24.50
C LEU A 314 -9.43 29.83 23.44
N GLN A 315 -8.42 30.57 23.88
CA GLN A 315 -7.29 30.92 23.03
C GLN A 315 -6.56 29.62 22.64
N LEU A 316 -7.01 29.02 21.55
CA LEU A 316 -6.40 27.87 20.89
C LEU A 316 -5.08 28.32 20.26
N SER A 317 -4.03 28.50 21.06
CA SER A 317 -2.69 28.63 20.49
C SER A 317 -2.22 27.25 20.04
N ASN A 318 -2.13 27.04 18.72
CA ASN A 318 -1.43 25.94 18.06
C ASN A 318 -1.96 24.51 18.33
N TYR A 319 -3.25 24.24 18.09
CA TYR A 319 -3.74 22.86 18.02
C TYR A 319 -3.82 22.34 16.58
N ASP A 320 -2.98 21.36 16.26
CA ASP A 320 -3.03 20.65 14.98
C ASP A 320 -3.92 19.40 15.11
N ALA A 321 -5.15 19.50 14.63
CA ALA A 321 -6.16 18.44 14.65
C ALA A 321 -5.76 17.20 13.84
N CYS A 322 -4.74 17.28 12.96
CA CYS A 322 -4.21 16.13 12.24
C CYS A 322 -3.63 15.08 13.19
N ASN A 323 -3.26 15.46 14.42
CA ASN A 323 -2.70 14.55 15.42
C ASN A 323 -3.74 13.66 16.12
N LEU A 324 -5.04 13.87 15.87
CA LEU A 324 -6.09 12.98 16.37
C LEU A 324 -6.16 11.70 15.51
N PRO A 325 -6.50 10.55 16.10
CA PRO A 325 -6.88 9.37 15.32
C PRO A 325 -8.12 9.70 14.46
N PRO A 326 -8.34 9.04 13.31
CA PRO A 326 -9.61 9.12 12.59
C PRO A 326 -10.78 8.72 13.51
N CYS A 327 -11.97 9.26 13.29
CA CYS A 327 -13.17 8.78 13.99
C CYS A 327 -13.51 7.35 13.53
N LYS A 328 -14.41 6.68 14.24
CA LYS A 328 -14.74 5.27 13.95
C LYS A 328 -15.19 5.05 12.50
N THR A 329 -16.06 5.90 11.98
CA THR A 329 -16.53 5.81 10.60
C THR A 329 -15.43 6.08 9.58
N GLU A 330 -14.54 7.04 9.83
CA GLU A 330 -13.38 7.34 8.97
C GLU A 330 -12.40 6.15 8.96
N LEU A 331 -12.15 5.56 10.12
CA LEU A 331 -11.32 4.38 10.26
C LEU A 331 -11.94 3.17 9.56
N GLU A 332 -13.26 2.97 9.66
CA GLU A 332 -13.96 1.88 8.99
C GLU A 332 -13.78 1.96 7.48
N LYS A 333 -13.94 3.14 6.88
CA LYS A 333 -13.66 3.35 5.45
C LYS A 333 -12.20 3.07 5.10
N HIS A 334 -11.27 3.45 5.98
CA HIS A 334 -9.84 3.14 5.84
C HIS A 334 -9.54 1.64 5.89
N LEU A 335 -10.20 0.90 6.78
CA LEU A 335 -10.05 -0.54 6.92
C LEU A 335 -10.72 -1.31 5.76
N LEU A 336 -11.83 -0.82 5.22
CA LEU A 336 -12.45 -1.37 4.01
C LEU A 336 -11.52 -1.27 2.80
N ARG A 337 -10.86 -0.12 2.61
CA ARG A 337 -9.85 0.03 1.55
C ARG A 337 -8.66 -0.90 1.78
N THR A 338 -8.18 -0.96 3.02
CA THR A 338 -7.12 -1.88 3.43
C THR A 338 -7.49 -3.33 3.10
N LYS A 339 -8.73 -3.76 3.37
CA LYS A 339 -9.23 -5.11 3.06
C LYS A 339 -9.14 -5.43 1.58
N TYR A 340 -9.61 -4.51 0.73
CA TYR A 340 -9.55 -4.68 -0.72
C TYR A 340 -8.12 -4.88 -1.20
N ILE A 341 -7.21 -3.97 -0.84
CA ILE A 341 -5.80 -4.01 -1.25
C ILE A 341 -5.13 -5.27 -0.69
N ALA A 342 -5.41 -5.61 0.57
CA ALA A 342 -4.89 -6.81 1.21
C ALA A 342 -5.33 -8.09 0.50
N GLN A 343 -6.58 -8.18 0.04
CA GLN A 343 -7.02 -9.35 -0.73
C GLN A 343 -6.28 -9.44 -2.07
N VAL A 344 -6.16 -8.32 -2.80
CA VAL A 344 -5.42 -8.30 -4.07
C VAL A 344 -3.96 -8.74 -3.88
N TRP A 345 -3.30 -8.25 -2.83
CA TRP A 345 -1.90 -8.56 -2.58
C TRP A 345 -1.68 -9.95 -1.97
N SER A 346 -2.46 -10.36 -0.98
CA SER A 346 -2.30 -11.65 -0.30
C SER A 346 -2.72 -12.85 -1.15
N ASN A 347 -3.53 -12.63 -2.19
CA ASN A 347 -3.96 -13.68 -3.12
C ASN A 347 -3.32 -13.53 -4.51
N ALA A 348 -2.20 -12.80 -4.63
CA ALA A 348 -1.51 -12.61 -5.90
C ALA A 348 -0.99 -13.92 -6.54
N HIS A 349 -0.98 -15.03 -5.80
CA HIS A 349 -0.68 -16.37 -6.34
C HIS A 349 -1.82 -16.98 -7.18
N THR A 350 -3.05 -16.42 -7.13
CA THR A 350 -4.21 -16.86 -7.92
C THR A 350 -4.39 -15.98 -9.16
N LYS A 351 -5.13 -16.45 -10.18
CA LYS A 351 -5.44 -15.64 -11.37
C LYS A 351 -6.40 -14.47 -11.10
N THR A 352 -7.20 -14.61 -10.03
CA THR A 352 -8.28 -13.69 -9.63
C THR A 352 -8.03 -13.28 -8.18
N PRO A 353 -7.22 -12.23 -7.93
CA PRO A 353 -6.77 -11.91 -6.57
C PRO A 353 -7.88 -11.43 -5.63
N THR A 354 -8.98 -10.90 -6.17
CA THR A 354 -10.13 -10.47 -5.37
C THR A 354 -11.42 -10.58 -6.17
N GLU A 355 -12.51 -10.85 -5.47
CA GLU A 355 -13.88 -10.77 -6.00
C GLU A 355 -14.61 -9.52 -5.48
N LEU A 356 -13.94 -8.70 -4.67
CA LEU A 356 -14.53 -7.49 -4.11
C LEU A 356 -14.67 -6.41 -5.18
N ASN A 357 -15.67 -5.55 -4.99
CA ASN A 357 -15.82 -4.34 -5.77
C ASN A 357 -15.22 -3.15 -4.98
N PRO A 358 -14.37 -2.30 -5.59
CA PRO A 358 -13.87 -1.10 -4.93
C PRO A 358 -14.96 -0.19 -4.35
N ALA A 359 -16.11 -0.06 -5.03
CA ALA A 359 -17.21 0.78 -4.57
C ALA A 359 -17.80 0.34 -3.21
N ASP A 360 -17.71 -0.96 -2.88
CA ASP A 360 -18.13 -1.51 -1.60
C ASP A 360 -17.02 -1.41 -0.53
N CYS A 361 -15.80 -1.03 -0.94
CA CYS A 361 -14.59 -1.07 -0.12
C CYS A 361 -14.03 0.32 0.22
N GLY A 362 -14.88 1.34 0.32
CA GLY A 362 -14.45 2.68 0.74
C GLY A 362 -13.99 3.59 -0.40
N TRP A 363 -14.34 3.26 -1.64
CA TRP A 363 -14.34 4.15 -2.81
C TRP A 363 -15.77 4.42 -3.28
N TYR A 364 -15.95 5.42 -4.13
CA TYR A 364 -17.12 5.59 -4.99
C TYR A 364 -16.66 5.99 -6.39
N GLU A 365 -17.47 5.67 -7.40
CA GLU A 365 -17.20 6.06 -8.78
C GLU A 365 -17.77 7.45 -9.06
N ASP A 366 -16.96 8.33 -9.64
CA ASP A 366 -17.33 9.67 -10.08
C ASP A 366 -16.66 9.97 -11.42
N GLU A 367 -17.47 10.28 -12.44
CA GLU A 367 -17.02 10.51 -13.82
C GLU A 367 -16.08 9.42 -14.38
N GLY A 368 -16.35 8.15 -14.07
CA GLY A 368 -15.54 7.01 -14.52
C GLY A 368 -14.18 6.87 -13.83
N ARG A 369 -14.01 7.50 -12.66
CA ARG A 369 -12.82 7.37 -11.80
C ARG A 369 -13.21 7.02 -10.37
N PHE A 370 -12.36 6.26 -9.68
CA PHE A 370 -12.57 6.02 -8.25
C PHE A 370 -12.03 7.16 -7.37
N GLN A 371 -12.89 7.63 -6.47
CA GLN A 371 -12.54 8.58 -5.41
C GLN A 371 -12.79 7.98 -4.02
N PHE A 372 -12.11 8.50 -3.00
CA PHE A 372 -12.24 7.98 -1.65
C PHE A 372 -13.57 8.38 -1.00
N SER A 373 -14.31 7.36 -0.55
CA SER A 373 -15.39 7.53 0.42
C SER A 373 -14.76 7.71 1.81
N TRP A 374 -14.59 8.96 2.23
CA TRP A 374 -13.92 9.28 3.50
C TRP A 374 -14.78 9.04 4.75
N PHE A 375 -16.09 9.23 4.63
CA PHE A 375 -17.03 9.21 5.76
C PHE A 375 -18.44 8.87 5.27
N SER A 376 -19.24 8.24 6.11
CA SER A 376 -20.66 7.96 5.87
C SER A 376 -21.48 8.23 7.13
N GLY A 377 -22.45 9.13 7.05
CA GLY A 377 -23.33 9.48 8.18
C GLY A 377 -23.59 10.99 8.28
N ASN A 378 -24.21 11.41 9.37
CA ASN A 378 -24.45 12.82 9.67
C ASN A 378 -23.14 13.49 10.09
N GLN A 379 -22.69 14.47 9.31
CA GLN A 379 -21.46 15.23 9.61
C GLN A 379 -21.66 16.28 10.71
N LEU A 380 -22.93 16.62 11.01
CA LEU A 380 -23.30 17.53 12.08
C LEU A 380 -23.90 16.70 13.22
N PRO A 381 -23.54 16.97 14.49
CA PRO A 381 -24.22 16.35 15.61
C PRO A 381 -25.71 16.68 15.55
N GLU A 382 -26.55 15.70 15.86
CA GLU A 382 -27.99 15.94 16.01
C GLU A 382 -28.21 16.97 17.12
N LEU A 383 -28.98 18.02 16.84
CA LEU A 383 -29.23 19.17 17.73
C LEU A 383 -29.67 18.76 19.15
N SER A 384 -30.30 17.59 19.30
CA SER A 384 -30.69 17.02 20.59
C SER A 384 -29.52 16.72 21.53
N ASN A 385 -28.30 16.52 21.01
CA ASN A 385 -27.11 16.24 21.82
C ASN A 385 -26.34 17.51 22.25
N VAL A 386 -26.72 18.68 21.72
CA VAL A 386 -26.04 19.97 21.97
C VAL A 386 -26.78 20.83 22.98
N ILE A 387 -28.01 20.46 23.37
CA ILE A 387 -28.73 21.12 24.46
C ILE A 387 -28.12 20.62 25.77
N LEU A 388 -27.19 21.39 26.32
CA LEU A 388 -26.80 21.28 27.72
C LEU A 388 -28.03 21.61 28.56
N ASP A 389 -28.59 20.60 29.22
CA ASP A 389 -29.64 20.80 30.21
C ASP A 389 -29.04 21.64 31.34
N ASP A 390 -29.44 22.91 31.37
CA ASP A 390 -29.04 23.92 32.35
C ASP A 390 -29.77 23.68 33.69
N LYS A 391 -29.61 22.47 34.24
CA LYS A 391 -30.19 22.08 35.52
C LYS A 391 -29.09 21.65 36.48
N SER A 392 -28.72 22.63 37.29
CA SER A 392 -28.13 22.47 38.62
C SER A 392 -28.53 21.16 39.31
N SER A 393 -27.57 20.27 39.53
CA SER A 393 -27.66 19.30 40.62
C SER A 393 -26.26 19.05 41.19
N SER A 394 -26.09 19.59 42.39
CA SER A 394 -25.02 19.34 43.34
C SER A 394 -24.72 17.84 43.51
N THR A 395 -23.46 17.44 43.37
CA THR A 395 -22.93 16.25 44.03
C THR A 395 -21.44 16.42 44.31
N THR A 396 -21.18 16.52 45.62
CA THR A 396 -19.96 16.33 46.42
C THR A 396 -18.68 15.86 45.73
N GLU A 397 -17.62 16.62 46.03
CA GLU A 397 -16.20 16.33 45.85
C GLU A 397 -15.80 15.02 46.55
N GLU A 398 -15.14 14.12 45.82
CA GLU A 398 -14.23 13.14 46.40
C GLU A 398 -12.90 13.21 45.63
N ASP A 399 -11.84 13.51 46.38
CA ASP A 399 -10.46 13.68 45.96
C ASP A 399 -9.90 12.44 45.25
N VAL A 400 -9.27 12.64 44.09
CA VAL A 400 -8.37 11.64 43.50
C VAL A 400 -6.97 12.23 43.46
N GLU A 401 -6.10 11.64 44.28
CA GLU A 401 -4.71 12.00 44.52
C GLU A 401 -3.86 12.11 43.24
N ASP A 402 -3.04 13.16 43.20
CA ASP A 402 -1.96 13.40 42.25
C ASP A 402 -0.95 12.23 42.22
N LEU A 403 -0.60 11.78 41.02
CA LEU A 403 0.59 10.96 40.77
C LEU A 403 1.39 11.50 39.56
N PRO A 404 2.72 11.35 39.58
CA PRO A 404 3.63 12.38 39.11
C PRO A 404 3.85 12.38 37.60
N SER A 405 4.11 13.58 37.09
CA SER A 405 4.60 13.87 35.76
C SER A 405 6.02 13.35 35.59
N ASP A 406 6.21 12.34 34.74
CA ASP A 406 7.48 12.11 34.04
C ASP A 406 7.15 11.45 32.70
N VAL A 407 7.11 12.26 31.64
CA VAL A 407 7.26 11.77 30.27
C VAL A 407 8.20 12.74 29.57
N GLU A 408 9.46 12.34 29.47
CA GLU A 408 10.40 12.92 28.51
C GLU A 408 9.82 12.77 27.10
N SER A 409 9.71 13.91 26.43
CA SER A 409 9.29 14.01 25.05
C SER A 409 10.50 13.82 24.14
N ASP A 410 10.78 12.59 23.74
CA ASP A 410 11.69 12.34 22.62
C ASP A 410 10.93 12.58 21.31
N PHE A 411 10.83 13.86 20.94
CA PHE A 411 10.60 14.28 19.56
C PHE A 411 11.97 14.34 18.89
N GLU A 412 12.39 13.22 18.29
CA GLU A 412 13.44 13.30 17.27
C GLU A 412 12.81 13.79 15.97
N ASP A 413 13.02 15.08 15.68
CA ASP A 413 12.85 15.67 14.36
C ASP A 413 13.88 15.02 13.43
N ASP A 414 13.42 14.21 12.48
CA ASP A 414 14.21 13.74 11.34
C ASP A 414 13.89 14.64 10.15
N ASP A 415 14.33 15.90 10.24
CA ASP A 415 14.51 16.78 9.11
C ASP A 415 15.87 16.44 8.49
N SER A 416 15.87 15.65 7.42
CA SER A 416 16.98 15.62 6.46
C SER A 416 16.49 16.08 5.09
N GLU A 417 16.60 17.40 4.94
CA GLU A 417 17.10 18.15 3.79
C GLU A 417 16.74 17.65 2.38
N SER A 418 15.85 18.42 1.77
CA SER A 418 15.83 18.67 0.34
C SER A 418 17.16 19.31 -0.10
N ASP A 419 17.94 18.61 -0.91
CA ASP A 419 18.93 19.27 -1.76
C ASP A 419 18.37 19.35 -3.19
N SER A 420 18.04 20.58 -3.54
CA SER A 420 17.94 21.10 -4.90
C SER A 420 19.34 21.21 -5.53
N ASP A 421 19.60 20.43 -6.57
CA ASP A 421 19.98 20.88 -7.92
C ASP A 421 20.31 19.69 -8.85
#